data_AF-A0A081HYX6-F1
#
_entry.id   AF-A0A081HYX6-F1
#
_cell.length_a   1.000
_cell.length_b   1.000
_cell.length_c   1.000
_cell.angle_alpha   90.00
_cell.angle_beta   90.00
_cell.angle_gamma   90.00
#
_symmetry.space_group_name_H-M   'P 1'
#
loop_
_entity.id
_entity.type
_entity.pdbx_description
1 polymer ?
#
loop_
_entity_poly.entity_id
_entity_poly.type
_entity_poly.pdbx_seq_one_letter_code
_entity_poly.pdbx_strand_id
1 'polypeptide(L)'
;MRVIRLFGSVLTILTAGLLLASPGAAQPPSKLTDHITDTTGVLTDPGRATVSAAIDRLYRDRHIQLWVVYVDNFSRFKPDNWADKTRAASGLGGQDALLAIATNTKAYSFTVPPQVQGPTAAGLDSLRRNQIEPVLGAKDWSGAAVAAADGLDKLASSARPASSSKPIWPLVAIGVIVAVVLLLLFVLYRARRRRRAPGSVAGHGESLPQALSTADARLRQISDYVSRHRDTVGADAQARLDEAQRHLAAARGKESTNDAEAIAHANRASTLAAQAQTLANADVLGRHGARRRR
;
A
#
# COMPACT_ATOMS: atom_id res chain seq x y z
N MET A 1 30.79 82.07 -16.40
CA MET A 1 30.60 82.45 -14.98
C MET A 1 29.12 82.46 -14.65
N ARG A 2 28.65 81.49 -13.85
CA ARG A 2 27.61 81.63 -12.83
C ARG A 2 27.56 80.31 -12.07
N VAL A 3 27.66 80.41 -10.76
CA VAL A 3 28.11 79.36 -9.84
C VAL A 3 27.02 79.12 -8.78
N ILE A 4 26.85 77.85 -8.39
CA ILE A 4 26.43 77.29 -7.08
C ILE A 4 24.93 77.27 -6.73
N ARG A 5 24.42 76.04 -6.47
CA ARG A 5 23.91 75.48 -5.18
C ARG A 5 23.20 74.13 -5.47
N LEU A 6 23.81 72.95 -5.25
CA LEU A 6 23.92 72.13 -4.01
C LEU A 6 22.59 71.77 -3.33
N PHE A 7 22.37 70.45 -3.19
CA PHE A 7 21.42 69.63 -2.38
C PHE A 7 20.80 68.58 -3.34
N GLY A 8 21.18 67.30 -3.37
CA GLY A 8 21.51 66.40 -2.28
C GLY A 8 20.30 65.51 -2.01
N SER A 9 20.19 64.35 -2.69
CA SER A 9 19.38 63.20 -2.26
C SER A 9 19.66 61.99 -3.15
N VAL A 10 20.47 61.08 -2.61
CA VAL A 10 20.64 59.70 -3.05
C VAL A 10 19.34 58.96 -2.72
N LEU A 11 18.70 58.32 -3.71
CA LEU A 11 17.67 57.33 -3.47
C LEU A 11 17.94 56.10 -4.34
N THR A 12 18.70 55.18 -3.75
CA THR A 12 18.74 53.76 -4.07
C THR A 12 17.32 53.19 -4.07
N ILE A 13 16.83 52.76 -5.23
CA ILE A 13 15.70 51.81 -5.31
C ILE A 13 16.28 50.48 -5.76
N LEU A 14 16.54 49.65 -4.74
CA LEU A 14 16.79 48.23 -4.81
C LEU A 14 15.48 47.57 -5.27
N THR A 15 15.34 47.29 -6.57
CA THR A 15 14.18 46.56 -7.11
C THR A 15 14.32 45.08 -6.75
N ALA A 16 14.05 44.77 -5.49
CA ALA A 16 13.69 43.43 -5.07
C ALA A 16 12.36 43.10 -5.76
N GLY A 17 12.41 42.21 -6.76
CA GLY A 17 11.24 41.58 -7.36
C GLY A 17 10.54 40.71 -6.33
N LEU A 18 9.78 41.35 -5.45
CA LEU A 18 8.81 40.73 -4.57
C LEU A 18 7.69 40.22 -5.48
N LEU A 19 7.72 38.92 -5.79
CA LEU A 19 6.56 38.19 -6.31
C LEU A 19 5.45 38.33 -5.28
N LEU A 20 4.63 39.37 -5.46
CA LEU A 20 3.35 39.54 -4.79
C LEU A 20 2.48 38.33 -5.16
N ALA A 21 2.50 37.31 -4.31
CA ALA A 21 1.44 36.32 -4.26
C ALA A 21 0.18 37.06 -3.82
N SER A 22 -0.64 37.49 -4.78
CA SER A 22 -1.96 38.06 -4.51
C SER A 22 -2.82 37.01 -3.80
N PRO A 23 -3.19 37.17 -2.52
CA PRO A 23 -4.12 36.27 -1.88
C PRO A 23 -5.54 36.69 -2.29
N GLY A 24 -6.37 35.74 -2.72
CA GLY A 24 -7.82 35.95 -2.72
C GLY A 24 -8.48 36.38 -4.02
N ALA A 25 -7.88 36.11 -5.19
CA ALA A 25 -8.65 36.13 -6.44
C ALA A 25 -9.33 34.77 -6.64
N ALA A 26 -10.64 34.80 -6.48
CA ALA A 26 -11.58 33.73 -6.78
C ALA A 26 -11.28 33.01 -8.12
N GLN A 27 -10.91 31.73 -8.07
CA GLN A 27 -10.21 31.08 -9.18
C GLN A 27 -11.18 30.50 -10.23
N PRO A 28 -11.10 30.92 -11.51
CA PRO A 28 -12.03 30.47 -12.54
C PRO A 28 -11.75 29.02 -12.97
N PRO A 29 -12.77 28.32 -13.50
CA PRO A 29 -12.57 27.02 -14.15
C PRO A 29 -11.49 27.10 -15.22
N SER A 30 -10.52 26.19 -15.19
CA SER A 30 -9.37 26.20 -16.09
C SER A 30 -9.07 24.78 -16.59
N LYS A 31 -8.25 24.68 -17.64
CA LYS A 31 -7.84 23.39 -18.18
C LYS A 31 -6.82 22.74 -17.26
N LEU A 32 -7.10 21.49 -16.88
CA LEU A 32 -6.17 20.64 -16.13
C LEU A 32 -5.20 19.99 -17.10
N THR A 33 -3.92 20.06 -16.75
CA THR A 33 -2.83 19.45 -17.53
C THR A 33 -2.23 18.26 -16.77
N ASP A 34 -2.26 18.31 -15.44
CA ASP A 34 -1.77 17.26 -14.56
C ASP A 34 -2.90 16.66 -13.71
N HIS A 35 -2.74 15.39 -13.33
CA HIS A 35 -3.69 14.64 -12.49
C HIS A 35 -3.85 15.26 -11.10
N ILE A 36 -2.82 15.95 -10.61
CA ILE A 36 -2.84 16.69 -9.35
C ILE A 36 -2.46 18.13 -9.64
N THR A 37 -3.42 19.03 -9.55
CA THR A 37 -3.20 20.48 -9.68
C THR A 37 -3.37 21.13 -8.31
N ASP A 38 -2.32 21.74 -7.78
CA ASP A 38 -2.36 22.43 -6.49
C ASP A 38 -1.94 23.89 -6.67
N THR A 39 -2.92 24.80 -6.68
CA THR A 39 -2.63 26.24 -6.81
C THR A 39 -2.48 26.94 -5.47
N THR A 40 -2.95 26.31 -4.39
CA THR A 40 -2.91 26.90 -3.05
C THR A 40 -1.68 26.49 -2.25
N GLY A 41 -0.90 25.54 -2.76
CA GLY A 41 0.33 25.05 -2.13
C GLY A 41 0.04 24.28 -0.84
N VAL A 42 -1.15 23.68 -0.73
CA VAL A 42 -1.55 22.96 0.49
C VAL A 42 -0.95 21.56 0.59
N LEU A 43 -0.47 20.99 -0.52
CA LEU A 43 0.20 19.69 -0.48
C LEU A 43 1.70 19.84 -0.30
N THR A 44 2.17 19.25 0.80
CA THR A 44 3.58 18.91 0.98
C THR A 44 3.99 17.83 -0.01
N ASP A 45 5.28 17.73 -0.33
CA ASP A 45 5.83 16.68 -1.18
C ASP A 45 5.40 15.25 -0.76
N PRO A 46 5.47 14.85 0.52
CA PRO A 46 4.97 13.55 0.95
C PRO A 46 3.44 13.41 0.80
N GLY A 47 2.68 14.48 1.02
CA GLY A 47 1.23 14.47 0.78
C GLY A 47 0.89 14.26 -0.69
N ARG A 48 1.60 14.95 -1.59
CA ARG A 48 1.45 14.81 -3.05
C ARG A 48 1.78 13.39 -3.51
N ALA A 49 2.86 12.79 -2.99
CA ALA A 49 3.23 11.42 -3.31
C ALA A 49 2.16 10.41 -2.85
N THR A 50 1.56 10.64 -1.68
CA THR A 50 0.49 9.79 -1.15
C THR A 50 -0.77 9.86 -2.01
N VAL A 51 -1.16 11.07 -2.42
CA VAL A 51 -2.32 11.28 -3.32
C VAL A 51 -2.06 10.66 -4.69
N SER A 52 -0.85 10.82 -5.24
CA SER A 52 -0.47 10.20 -6.53
C SER A 52 -0.58 8.68 -6.45
N ALA A 53 -0.03 8.05 -5.40
CA ALA A 53 -0.09 6.60 -5.24
C ALA A 53 -1.53 6.07 -5.15
N ALA A 54 -2.43 6.82 -4.51
CA ALA A 54 -3.84 6.46 -4.41
C ALA A 54 -4.56 6.56 -5.77
N ILE A 55 -4.30 7.62 -6.53
CA ILE A 55 -4.82 7.80 -7.90
C ILE A 55 -4.30 6.69 -8.82
N ASP A 56 -2.99 6.41 -8.78
CA ASP A 56 -2.35 5.38 -9.61
C ASP A 56 -2.90 3.98 -9.31
N ARG A 57 -3.22 3.71 -8.04
CA ARG A 57 -3.88 2.47 -7.64
C ARG A 57 -5.28 2.36 -8.23
N LEU A 58 -6.10 3.40 -8.08
CA LEU A 58 -7.46 3.42 -8.63
C LEU A 58 -7.44 3.20 -10.15
N TYR A 59 -6.50 3.82 -10.86
CA TYR A 59 -6.35 3.63 -12.29
C TYR A 59 -5.93 2.20 -12.65
N ARG A 60 -4.97 1.61 -11.92
CA ARG A 60 -4.54 0.22 -12.15
C ARG A 60 -5.65 -0.81 -11.89
N ASP A 61 -6.43 -0.61 -10.83
CA ASP A 61 -7.41 -1.61 -10.36
C ASP A 61 -8.76 -1.49 -11.08
N ARG A 62 -9.12 -0.29 -11.53
CA ARG A 62 -10.46 0.04 -12.05
C ARG A 62 -10.46 0.75 -13.41
N HIS A 63 -9.30 1.16 -13.92
CA HIS A 63 -9.17 2.01 -15.10
C HIS A 63 -9.95 3.33 -14.99
N ILE A 64 -10.13 3.82 -13.77
CA ILE A 64 -10.76 5.12 -13.49
C ILE A 64 -9.64 6.15 -13.28
N GLN A 65 -9.64 7.23 -14.06
CA GLN A 65 -8.70 8.33 -13.87
C GLN A 65 -9.28 9.36 -12.92
N LEU A 66 -8.71 9.50 -11.73
CA LEU A 66 -9.10 10.54 -10.78
C LEU A 66 -8.21 11.77 -10.93
N TRP A 67 -8.84 12.90 -11.23
CA TRP A 67 -8.22 14.21 -11.30
C TRP A 67 -8.51 14.95 -9.99
N VAL A 68 -7.47 15.51 -9.37
CA VAL A 68 -7.59 16.22 -8.10
C VAL A 68 -7.08 17.65 -8.26
N VAL A 69 -7.90 18.61 -7.84
CA VAL A 69 -7.60 20.04 -7.97
C VAL A 69 -7.81 20.75 -6.64
N TYR A 70 -6.79 21.47 -6.19
CA TYR A 70 -6.83 22.31 -5.00
C TYR A 70 -6.80 23.78 -5.40
N VAL A 71 -7.89 24.48 -5.06
CA VAL A 71 -8.10 25.91 -5.32
C VAL A 71 -8.40 26.62 -4.01
N ASP A 72 -8.24 27.96 -3.98
CA ASP A 72 -8.56 28.74 -2.79
C ASP A 72 -10.07 28.75 -2.55
N ASN A 73 -10.82 29.06 -3.61
CA ASN A 73 -12.28 29.07 -3.64
C ASN A 73 -12.81 28.94 -5.08
N PHE A 74 -14.10 28.62 -5.23
CA PHE A 74 -14.77 28.39 -6.52
C PHE A 74 -15.27 29.66 -7.22
N SER A 75 -14.74 30.82 -6.86
CA SER A 75 -15.21 32.09 -7.40
C SER A 75 -16.71 32.30 -7.16
N ARG A 76 -17.41 32.81 -8.17
CA ARG A 76 -18.87 32.99 -8.18
C ARG A 76 -19.64 31.72 -8.56
N PHE A 77 -18.96 30.60 -8.76
CA PHE A 77 -19.57 29.36 -9.20
C PHE A 77 -19.89 28.46 -8.01
N LYS A 78 -20.99 27.72 -8.12
CA LYS A 78 -21.21 26.57 -7.23
C LYS A 78 -20.12 25.52 -7.49
N PRO A 79 -19.69 24.77 -6.47
CA PRO A 79 -18.64 23.75 -6.62
C PRO A 79 -18.89 22.81 -7.80
N ASP A 80 -20.13 22.32 -7.96
CA ASP A 80 -20.50 21.39 -9.04
C ASP A 80 -20.43 22.04 -10.43
N ASN A 81 -20.99 23.24 -10.58
CA ASN A 81 -20.91 23.99 -11.84
C ASN A 81 -19.46 24.35 -12.21
N TRP A 82 -18.61 24.59 -11.21
CA TRP A 82 -17.19 24.84 -11.43
C TRP A 82 -16.48 23.58 -11.92
N ALA A 83 -16.76 22.44 -11.28
CA ALA A 83 -16.21 21.15 -11.66
C ALA A 83 -16.61 20.77 -13.10
N ASP A 84 -17.89 20.91 -13.46
CA ASP A 84 -18.40 20.59 -14.80
C ASP A 84 -17.73 21.43 -15.89
N LYS A 85 -17.55 22.74 -15.65
CA LYS A 85 -16.84 23.62 -16.58
C LYS A 85 -15.36 23.25 -16.72
N THR A 86 -14.72 22.91 -15.62
CA THR A 86 -13.31 22.46 -15.59
C THR A 86 -13.15 21.15 -16.36
N ARG A 87 -14.07 20.20 -16.18
CA ARG A 87 -14.11 18.94 -16.94
C ARG A 87 -14.25 19.18 -18.43
N ALA A 88 -15.21 20.01 -18.84
CA ALA A 88 -15.45 20.34 -20.24
C ALA A 88 -14.23 21.03 -20.89
N ALA A 89 -13.60 21.98 -20.18
CA ALA A 89 -12.41 22.67 -20.67
C ALA A 89 -11.18 21.74 -20.77
N SER A 90 -11.13 20.71 -19.91
CA SER A 90 -10.03 19.74 -19.87
C SER A 90 -10.22 18.55 -20.81
N GLY A 91 -11.42 18.39 -21.39
CA GLY A 91 -11.73 17.24 -22.24
C GLY A 91 -11.87 15.93 -21.47
N LEU A 92 -12.25 16.00 -20.18
CA LEU A 92 -12.40 14.82 -19.33
C LEU A 92 -13.56 13.94 -19.81
N GLY A 93 -13.23 12.69 -20.14
CA GLY A 93 -14.14 11.70 -20.69
C GLY A 93 -15.06 11.06 -19.66
N GLY A 94 -15.84 10.08 -20.11
CA GLY A 94 -16.84 9.37 -19.29
C GLY A 94 -16.25 8.45 -18.22
N GLN A 95 -14.94 8.23 -18.18
CA GLN A 95 -14.28 7.41 -17.16
C GLN A 95 -13.42 8.23 -16.18
N ASP A 96 -13.37 9.53 -16.38
CA ASP A 96 -12.53 10.41 -15.59
C ASP A 96 -13.37 10.96 -14.44
N ALA A 97 -12.94 10.77 -13.20
CA ALA A 97 -13.53 11.40 -12.03
C ALA A 97 -12.79 12.72 -11.72
N LEU A 98 -13.49 13.73 -11.22
CA LEU A 98 -12.90 14.99 -10.78
C LEU A 98 -13.23 15.25 -9.32
N LEU A 99 -12.20 15.49 -8.51
CA LEU A 99 -12.30 16.00 -7.15
C LEU A 99 -11.72 17.41 -7.10
N ALA A 100 -12.56 18.40 -6.85
CA ALA A 100 -12.15 19.79 -6.68
C ALA A 100 -12.34 20.22 -5.23
N ILE A 101 -11.31 20.76 -4.59
CA ILE A 101 -11.31 21.15 -3.18
C ILE A 101 -10.96 22.63 -3.06
N ALA A 102 -11.86 23.40 -2.45
CA ALA A 102 -11.63 24.77 -2.03
C ALA A 102 -11.09 24.79 -0.60
N THR A 103 -9.82 25.12 -0.44
CA THR A 103 -9.11 25.03 0.85
C THR A 103 -9.50 26.13 1.82
N ASN A 104 -9.91 27.31 1.32
CA ASN A 104 -10.29 28.45 2.16
C ASN A 104 -11.74 28.32 2.66
N THR A 105 -12.66 27.98 1.76
CA THR A 105 -14.10 27.88 2.08
C THR A 105 -14.52 26.49 2.56
N LYS A 106 -13.61 25.51 2.58
CA LYS A 106 -13.89 24.07 2.85
C LYS A 106 -14.97 23.47 1.95
N ALA A 107 -15.30 24.13 0.85
CA ALA A 107 -16.20 23.59 -0.14
C ALA A 107 -15.45 22.57 -1.00
N TYR A 108 -16.16 21.58 -1.51
CA TYR A 108 -15.59 20.64 -2.48
C TYR A 108 -16.68 20.20 -3.44
N SER A 109 -16.27 19.70 -4.59
CA SER A 109 -17.12 19.00 -5.53
C SER A 109 -16.45 17.70 -5.91
N PHE A 110 -17.22 16.62 -5.89
CA PHE A 110 -16.78 15.31 -6.32
C PHE A 110 -17.73 14.78 -7.38
N THR A 111 -17.25 14.78 -8.62
CA THR A 111 -18.03 14.42 -9.80
C THR A 111 -17.48 13.15 -10.41
N VAL A 112 -18.31 12.11 -10.40
CA VAL A 112 -18.02 10.82 -11.04
C VAL A 112 -19.06 10.61 -12.15
N PRO A 113 -18.65 10.42 -13.41
CA PRO A 113 -19.59 10.22 -14.50
C PRO A 113 -20.37 8.91 -14.36
N PRO A 114 -21.64 8.85 -14.80
CA PRO A 114 -22.48 7.65 -14.70
C PRO A 114 -21.97 6.49 -15.57
N GLN A 115 -21.07 6.73 -16.52
CA GLN A 115 -20.44 5.71 -17.36
C GLN A 115 -19.37 4.91 -16.60
N VAL A 116 -18.94 5.37 -15.42
CA VAL A 116 -18.09 4.61 -14.50
C VAL A 116 -18.94 3.55 -13.81
N GLN A 117 -18.76 2.28 -14.21
CA GLN A 117 -19.44 1.15 -13.58
C GLN A 117 -18.86 0.93 -12.18
N GLY A 118 -19.70 0.96 -11.15
CA GLY A 118 -19.20 0.85 -9.77
C GLY A 118 -20.02 1.60 -8.72
N PRO A 119 -19.80 2.92 -8.62
CA PRO A 119 -20.41 3.74 -7.59
C PRO A 119 -21.89 4.02 -7.89
N THR A 120 -22.77 3.54 -7.01
CA THR A 120 -24.17 4.02 -6.98
C THR A 120 -24.22 5.42 -6.39
N ALA A 121 -25.21 6.23 -6.78
CA ALA A 121 -25.39 7.58 -6.21
C ALA A 121 -25.45 7.56 -4.67
N ALA A 122 -26.08 6.54 -4.07
CA ALA A 122 -26.16 6.36 -2.63
C ALA A 122 -24.81 6.00 -1.97
N GLY A 123 -24.01 5.15 -2.63
CA GLY A 123 -22.66 4.80 -2.17
C GLY A 123 -21.70 5.99 -2.23
N LEU A 124 -21.80 6.79 -3.29
CA LEU A 124 -21.04 8.02 -3.47
C LEU A 124 -21.35 9.06 -2.39
N ASP A 125 -22.63 9.20 -2.06
CA ASP A 125 -23.12 10.15 -1.05
C ASP A 125 -22.73 9.71 0.39
N SER A 126 -22.66 8.41 0.62
CA SER A 126 -22.11 7.85 1.87
C SER A 126 -20.59 8.03 1.97
N LEU A 127 -19.85 7.83 0.87
CA LEU A 127 -18.41 8.09 0.82
C LEU A 127 -18.12 9.56 1.16
N ARG A 128 -18.89 10.45 0.53
CA ARG A 128 -18.85 11.89 0.71
C ARG A 128 -18.98 12.29 2.18
N ARG A 129 -20.08 11.91 2.82
CA ARG A 129 -20.36 12.27 4.22
C ARG A 129 -19.45 11.60 5.24
N ASN A 130 -19.09 10.33 5.02
CA ASN A 130 -18.45 9.53 6.07
C ASN A 130 -16.92 9.48 5.95
N GLN A 131 -16.34 9.77 4.78
CA GLN A 131 -14.90 9.70 4.58
C GLN A 131 -14.29 11.01 4.09
N ILE A 132 -14.96 11.74 3.21
CA ILE A 132 -14.41 12.99 2.65
C ILE A 132 -14.64 14.16 3.62
N GLU A 133 -15.88 14.39 4.06
CA GLU A 133 -16.23 15.53 4.92
C GLU A 133 -15.49 15.58 6.28
N PRO A 134 -15.27 14.46 7.00
CA PRO A 134 -14.56 14.51 8.28
C PRO A 134 -13.09 14.90 8.12
N VAL A 135 -12.44 14.38 7.08
CA VAL A 135 -11.02 14.62 6.79
C VAL A 135 -10.82 16.04 6.27
N LEU A 136 -11.76 16.53 5.46
CA LEU A 136 -11.82 17.93 5.02
C LEU A 136 -12.05 18.90 6.19
N GLY A 137 -12.94 18.53 7.13
CA GLY A 137 -13.19 19.28 8.35
C GLY A 137 -11.93 19.43 9.22
N ALA A 138 -11.12 18.37 9.29
CA ALA A 138 -9.82 18.34 9.96
C ALA A 138 -8.70 19.11 9.22
N LYS A 139 -9.00 19.72 8.05
CA LYS A 139 -8.05 20.40 7.16
C LYS A 139 -6.95 19.48 6.59
N ASP A 140 -7.20 18.18 6.53
CA ASP A 140 -6.29 17.23 5.88
C ASP A 140 -6.67 17.09 4.39
N TRP A 141 -6.14 18.02 3.58
CA TRP A 141 -6.45 18.10 2.15
C TRP A 141 -5.89 16.92 1.35
N SER A 142 -4.73 16.39 1.76
CA SER A 142 -4.15 15.16 1.21
C SER A 142 -5.01 13.94 1.53
N GLY A 143 -5.42 13.79 2.79
CA GLY A 143 -6.26 12.69 3.23
C GLY A 143 -7.64 12.70 2.56
N ALA A 144 -8.21 13.88 2.29
CA ALA A 144 -9.48 13.99 1.57
C ALA A 144 -9.39 13.40 0.15
N ALA A 145 -8.29 13.63 -0.57
CA ALA A 145 -8.09 13.07 -1.90
C ALA A 145 -7.79 11.57 -1.87
N VAL A 146 -7.02 11.10 -0.89
CA VAL A 146 -6.79 9.65 -0.69
C VAL A 146 -8.10 8.95 -0.35
N ALA A 147 -8.91 9.50 0.56
CA ALA A 147 -10.20 8.97 0.94
C ALA A 147 -11.18 8.89 -0.25
N ALA A 148 -11.15 9.90 -1.14
CA ALA A 148 -11.94 9.87 -2.36
C ALA A 148 -11.49 8.76 -3.32
N ALA A 149 -10.18 8.60 -3.53
CA ALA A 149 -9.62 7.55 -4.39
C ALA A 149 -9.92 6.14 -3.86
N ASP A 150 -9.62 5.88 -2.58
CA ASP A 150 -9.87 4.58 -1.93
C ASP A 150 -11.37 4.27 -1.84
N GLY A 151 -12.19 5.29 -1.58
CA GLY A 151 -13.63 5.18 -1.56
C GLY A 151 -14.20 4.77 -2.90
N LEU A 152 -13.72 5.38 -3.98
CA LEU A 152 -14.13 5.08 -5.34
C LEU A 152 -13.72 3.66 -5.76
N ASP A 153 -12.51 3.20 -5.38
CA ASP A 153 -12.07 1.82 -5.60
C ASP A 153 -12.99 0.80 -4.89
N LYS A 154 -13.33 1.04 -3.62
CA LYS A 154 -14.22 0.16 -2.84
C LYS A 154 -15.63 0.07 -3.44
N LEU A 155 -16.17 1.21 -3.88
CA LEU A 155 -17.48 1.26 -4.53
C LEU A 155 -17.46 0.52 -5.88
N ALA A 156 -16.41 0.73 -6.68
CA ALA A 156 -16.24 0.04 -7.96
C ALA A 156 -16.02 -1.48 -7.81
N SER A 157 -15.39 -1.91 -6.72
CA SER A 157 -15.24 -3.32 -6.36
C SER A 157 -16.58 -4.01 -6.06
N SER A 158 -17.56 -3.26 -5.52
CA SER A 158 -18.84 -3.81 -5.04
C SER A 158 -19.89 -4.01 -6.14
N ALA A 159 -19.67 -3.47 -7.34
CA ALA A 159 -20.58 -3.59 -8.49
C ALA A 159 -20.32 -4.82 -9.38
N ARG A 160 -19.22 -5.54 -9.17
CA ARG A 160 -18.99 -6.86 -9.78
C ARG A 160 -19.78 -7.90 -8.98
N PRO A 161 -20.47 -8.87 -9.58
CA PRO A 161 -21.21 -9.87 -8.81
C PRO A 161 -20.24 -10.57 -7.86
N ALA A 162 -20.45 -10.33 -6.57
CA ALA A 162 -19.61 -10.85 -5.52
C ALA A 162 -19.77 -12.37 -5.45
N SER A 163 -18.71 -13.14 -5.70
CA SER A 163 -18.55 -14.40 -4.98
C SER A 163 -18.54 -14.03 -3.50
N SER A 164 -19.61 -14.39 -2.81
CA SER A 164 -19.95 -14.01 -1.44
C SER A 164 -18.75 -14.13 -0.49
N SER A 165 -18.06 -13.01 -0.26
CA SER A 165 -17.18 -12.82 0.88
C SER A 165 -17.65 -11.56 1.59
N LYS A 166 -18.39 -11.78 2.68
CA LYS A 166 -18.94 -10.73 3.53
C LYS A 166 -17.79 -9.86 4.08
N PRO A 167 -17.90 -8.52 4.08
CA PRO A 167 -16.83 -7.66 4.56
C PRO A 167 -16.86 -7.60 6.09
N ILE A 168 -15.97 -8.38 6.72
CA ILE A 168 -15.76 -8.39 8.16
C ILE A 168 -14.66 -7.37 8.47
N TRP A 169 -14.99 -6.08 8.53
CA TRP A 169 -13.99 -5.04 8.85
C TRP A 169 -14.03 -4.45 10.27
N PRO A 170 -15.12 -4.46 11.06
CA PRO A 170 -14.99 -4.02 12.46
C PRO A 170 -14.50 -5.13 13.40
N LEU A 171 -14.49 -6.40 12.99
CA LEU A 171 -13.96 -7.50 13.82
C LEU A 171 -12.45 -7.72 13.68
N VAL A 172 -11.76 -7.09 12.71
CA VAL A 172 -10.30 -7.31 12.54
C VAL A 172 -9.49 -6.41 13.47
N ALA A 173 -9.90 -5.17 13.74
CA ALA A 173 -9.20 -4.32 14.70
C ALA A 173 -9.42 -4.78 16.16
N ILE A 174 -10.66 -5.14 16.52
CA ILE A 174 -10.99 -5.69 17.84
C ILE A 174 -10.47 -7.14 17.95
N GLY A 175 -10.56 -7.92 16.88
CA GLY A 175 -10.04 -9.28 16.83
C GLY A 175 -8.53 -9.35 16.92
N VAL A 176 -7.78 -8.38 16.41
CA VAL A 176 -6.32 -8.30 16.58
C VAL A 176 -5.97 -7.90 18.01
N ILE A 177 -6.68 -6.95 18.64
CA ILE A 177 -6.44 -6.60 20.04
C ILE A 177 -6.82 -7.76 20.96
N VAL A 178 -7.97 -8.40 20.73
CA VAL A 178 -8.40 -9.58 21.49
C VAL A 178 -7.49 -10.77 21.19
N ALA A 179 -7.02 -10.98 19.96
CA ALA A 179 -6.05 -12.03 19.64
C ALA A 179 -4.69 -11.74 20.24
N VAL A 180 -4.22 -10.48 20.31
CA VAL A 180 -2.97 -10.12 20.97
C VAL A 180 -3.11 -10.25 22.49
N VAL A 181 -4.23 -9.86 23.09
CA VAL A 181 -4.51 -10.04 24.52
C VAL A 181 -4.70 -11.51 24.87
N LEU A 182 -5.40 -12.28 24.04
CA LEU A 182 -5.56 -13.74 24.20
C LEU A 182 -4.26 -14.48 23.93
N LEU A 183 -3.43 -14.03 22.99
CA LEU A 183 -2.11 -14.60 22.71
C LEU A 183 -1.10 -14.23 23.80
N LEU A 184 -1.17 -13.02 24.35
CA LEU A 184 -0.38 -12.60 25.52
C LEU A 184 -0.82 -13.37 26.78
N LEU A 185 -2.12 -13.49 27.02
CA LEU A 185 -2.67 -14.32 28.09
C LEU A 185 -2.36 -15.81 27.88
N PHE A 186 -2.39 -16.32 26.65
CA PHE A 186 -2.05 -17.70 26.32
C PHE A 186 -0.55 -17.96 26.48
N VAL A 187 0.32 -17.01 26.11
CA VAL A 187 1.77 -17.10 26.33
C VAL A 187 2.08 -17.01 27.83
N LEU A 188 1.44 -16.12 28.59
CA LEU A 188 1.60 -16.03 30.05
C LEU A 188 1.00 -17.22 30.79
N TYR A 189 -0.14 -17.75 30.34
CA TYR A 189 -0.77 -18.95 30.86
C TYR A 189 0.06 -20.18 30.52
N ARG A 190 0.63 -20.28 29.30
CA ARG A 190 1.53 -21.38 28.91
C ARG A 190 2.90 -21.28 29.62
N ALA A 191 3.39 -20.07 29.92
CA ALA A 191 4.58 -19.86 30.74
C ALA A 191 4.33 -20.22 32.22
N ARG A 192 3.15 -19.93 32.76
CA ARG A 192 2.72 -20.38 34.10
C ARG A 192 2.43 -21.87 34.16
N ARG A 193 1.85 -22.46 33.11
CA ARG A 193 1.55 -23.90 33.00
C ARG A 193 2.79 -24.72 32.67
N ARG A 194 3.86 -24.13 32.12
CA ARG A 194 5.21 -24.76 32.06
C ARG A 194 5.85 -24.93 33.44
N ARG A 195 5.36 -24.26 34.49
CA ARG A 195 5.71 -24.59 35.89
C ARG A 195 4.80 -25.66 36.51
N ARG A 196 3.85 -26.21 35.74
CA ARG A 196 2.96 -27.30 36.12
C ARG A 196 2.70 -28.20 34.90
N ALA A 197 3.69 -29.01 34.52
CA ALA A 197 3.40 -30.24 33.78
C ALA A 197 2.52 -31.14 34.69
N PRO A 198 1.57 -31.95 34.19
CA PRO A 198 1.71 -32.79 32.98
C PRO A 198 0.47 -32.82 32.06
N GLY A 199 0.56 -33.59 30.96
CA GLY A 199 -0.62 -34.14 30.28
C GLY A 199 -0.77 -33.76 28.79
N SER A 200 -0.42 -34.72 27.93
CA SER A 200 -0.67 -34.84 26.50
C SER A 200 -2.14 -34.67 26.09
N VAL A 201 -2.40 -33.99 24.96
CA VAL A 201 -3.62 -34.22 24.17
C VAL A 201 -3.27 -34.15 22.68
N ALA A 202 -3.48 -35.28 22.02
CA ALA A 202 -3.45 -35.47 20.58
C ALA A 202 -4.43 -34.53 19.87
N GLY A 203 -3.99 -33.93 18.77
CA GLY A 203 -4.84 -33.13 17.91
C GLY A 203 -4.23 -33.01 16.51
N HIS A 204 -4.70 -33.87 15.59
CA HIS A 204 -4.61 -33.69 14.14
C HIS A 204 -3.21 -33.38 13.58
N GLY A 205 -2.19 -34.12 14.03
CA GLY A 205 -0.82 -33.98 13.54
C GLY A 205 -0.55 -34.94 12.39
N GLU A 206 0.08 -34.44 11.34
CA GLU A 206 0.74 -35.21 10.29
C GLU A 206 1.44 -36.45 10.86
N SER A 207 1.16 -37.63 10.31
CA SER A 207 1.78 -38.87 10.81
C SER A 207 3.29 -38.81 10.60
N LEU A 208 4.09 -39.31 11.54
CA LEU A 208 5.56 -39.30 11.45
C LEU A 208 6.09 -39.87 10.11
N PRO A 209 5.57 -41.01 9.60
CA PRO A 209 5.99 -41.53 8.29
C PRO A 209 5.69 -40.56 7.14
N GLN A 210 4.58 -39.83 7.21
CA GLN A 210 4.22 -38.83 6.21
C GLN A 210 5.13 -37.60 6.26
N ALA A 211 5.49 -37.14 7.47
CA ALA A 211 6.41 -36.02 7.65
C ALA A 211 7.83 -36.36 7.15
N LEU A 212 8.31 -37.57 7.46
CA LEU A 212 9.62 -38.07 6.99
C LEU A 212 9.65 -38.22 5.47
N SER A 213 8.64 -38.86 4.88
CA SER A 213 8.57 -39.04 3.42
C SER A 213 8.49 -37.71 2.66
N THR A 214 7.75 -36.73 3.19
CA THR A 214 7.67 -35.39 2.61
C THR A 214 9.02 -34.68 2.67
N ALA A 215 9.72 -34.75 3.81
CA ALA A 215 11.04 -34.15 3.97
C ALA A 215 12.07 -34.81 3.05
N ASP A 216 12.08 -36.14 2.96
CA ASP A 216 12.93 -36.91 2.05
C ASP A 216 12.74 -36.53 0.58
N ALA A 217 11.49 -36.46 0.13
CA ALA A 217 11.17 -36.12 -1.26
C ALA A 217 11.70 -34.72 -1.63
N ARG A 218 11.49 -33.74 -0.73
CA ARG A 218 11.99 -32.37 -0.93
C ARG A 218 13.51 -32.32 -0.95
N LEU A 219 14.16 -33.07 -0.07
CA LEU A 219 15.62 -33.09 0.05
C LEU A 219 16.29 -33.68 -1.21
N ARG A 220 15.71 -34.76 -1.76
CA ARG A 220 16.15 -35.34 -3.04
C ARG A 220 15.96 -34.35 -4.19
N GLN A 221 14.80 -33.70 -4.26
CA GLN A 221 14.51 -32.72 -5.31
C GLN A 221 15.52 -31.57 -5.31
N ILE A 222 15.86 -31.01 -4.14
CA ILE A 222 16.85 -29.93 -4.04
C ILE A 222 18.27 -30.44 -4.28
N SER A 223 18.65 -31.63 -3.82
CA SER A 223 19.97 -32.19 -4.11
C SER A 223 20.19 -32.41 -5.60
N ASP A 224 19.16 -32.89 -6.31
CA ASP A 224 19.20 -33.08 -7.76
C ASP A 224 19.25 -31.74 -8.50
N TYR A 225 18.58 -30.72 -7.98
CA TYR A 225 18.64 -29.37 -8.54
C TYR A 225 20.03 -28.74 -8.35
N VAL A 226 20.60 -28.82 -7.14
CA VAL A 226 21.94 -28.31 -6.81
C VAL A 226 23.01 -29.06 -7.61
N SER A 227 22.87 -30.37 -7.79
CA SER A 227 23.82 -31.17 -8.58
C SER A 227 23.83 -30.75 -10.05
N ARG A 228 22.65 -30.47 -10.64
CA ARG A 228 22.52 -29.99 -12.02
C ARG A 228 23.03 -28.56 -12.22
N HIS A 229 22.93 -27.73 -11.19
CA HIS A 229 23.25 -26.30 -11.24
C HIS A 229 24.45 -25.93 -10.36
N ARG A 230 25.35 -26.89 -10.10
CA ARG A 230 26.43 -26.76 -9.11
C ARG A 230 27.34 -25.54 -9.36
N ASP A 231 27.53 -25.19 -10.62
CA ASP A 231 28.41 -24.07 -11.02
C ASP A 231 27.73 -22.70 -10.80
N THR A 232 26.40 -22.70 -10.65
CA THR A 232 25.58 -21.50 -10.51
C THR A 232 25.05 -21.27 -9.10
N VAL A 233 24.81 -22.36 -8.33
CA VAL A 233 24.29 -22.31 -6.96
C VAL A 233 25.35 -21.78 -5.98
N GLY A 234 24.96 -20.86 -5.11
CA GLY A 234 25.83 -20.23 -4.12
C GLY A 234 26.00 -21.04 -2.83
N ALA A 235 26.96 -20.61 -2.00
CA ALA A 235 27.29 -21.24 -0.72
C ALA A 235 26.12 -21.21 0.28
N ASP A 236 25.26 -20.18 0.24
CA ASP A 236 24.12 -20.06 1.14
C ASP A 236 23.06 -21.15 0.91
N ALA A 237 22.77 -21.48 -0.35
CA ALA A 237 21.85 -22.56 -0.70
C ALA A 237 22.39 -23.92 -0.27
N GLN A 238 23.71 -24.15 -0.43
CA GLN A 238 24.39 -25.36 0.02
C GLN A 238 24.35 -25.49 1.55
N ALA A 239 24.64 -24.41 2.29
CA ALA A 239 24.60 -24.42 3.75
C ALA A 239 23.19 -24.77 4.29
N ARG A 240 22.13 -24.26 3.65
CA ARG A 240 20.74 -24.61 4.02
C ARG A 240 20.37 -26.04 3.67
N LEU A 241 20.91 -26.59 2.58
CA LEU A 241 20.75 -27.99 2.22
C LEU A 241 21.39 -28.91 3.26
N ASP A 242 22.62 -28.61 3.68
CA ASP A 242 23.34 -29.38 4.70
C ASP A 242 22.61 -29.33 6.05
N GLU A 243 22.05 -28.17 6.41
CA GLU A 243 21.25 -28.02 7.62
C GLU A 243 19.94 -28.83 7.56
N ALA A 244 19.28 -28.86 6.39
CA ALA A 244 18.12 -29.70 6.17
C ALA A 244 18.45 -31.19 6.32
N GLN A 245 19.58 -31.64 5.77
CA GLN A 245 20.08 -33.02 5.92
C GLN A 245 20.35 -33.37 7.38
N ARG A 246 21.00 -32.49 8.15
CA ARG A 246 21.22 -32.69 9.59
C ARG A 246 19.92 -32.87 10.36
N HIS A 247 18.91 -32.05 10.06
CA HIS A 247 17.60 -32.17 10.71
C HIS A 247 16.86 -33.45 10.33
N LEU A 248 16.96 -33.92 9.08
CA LEU A 248 16.36 -35.18 8.68
C LEU A 248 17.04 -36.38 9.36
N ALA A 249 18.36 -36.35 9.51
CA ALA A 249 19.09 -37.37 10.27
C ALA A 249 18.67 -37.38 11.75
N ALA A 250 18.50 -36.21 12.37
CA ALA A 250 17.99 -36.08 13.73
C ALA A 250 16.56 -36.62 13.86
N ALA A 251 15.69 -36.37 12.87
CA ALA A 251 14.32 -36.91 12.85
C ALA A 251 14.30 -38.43 12.87
N ARG A 252 15.12 -39.08 12.03
CA ARG A 252 15.26 -40.55 11.99
C ARG A 252 15.83 -41.13 13.27
N GLY A 253 16.81 -40.46 13.88
CA GLY A 253 17.35 -40.89 15.18
C GLY A 253 16.33 -40.84 16.32
N LYS A 254 15.27 -40.04 16.16
CA LYS A 254 14.18 -39.87 17.13
C LYS A 254 12.94 -40.68 16.83
N GLU A 255 12.88 -41.36 15.69
CA GLU A 255 11.71 -42.13 15.22
C GLU A 255 11.31 -43.25 16.19
N SER A 256 12.26 -43.90 16.85
CA SER A 256 11.99 -44.99 17.80
C SER A 256 11.82 -44.55 19.25
N THR A 257 12.11 -43.27 19.56
CA THR A 257 12.19 -42.77 20.95
C THR A 257 11.18 -41.66 21.24
N ASN A 258 10.88 -40.79 20.28
CA ASN A 258 9.97 -39.67 20.45
C ASN A 258 9.42 -39.15 19.10
N ASP A 259 8.24 -39.65 18.72
CA ASP A 259 7.55 -39.27 17.48
C ASP A 259 7.32 -37.75 17.36
N ALA A 260 7.02 -37.06 18.46
CA ALA A 260 6.74 -35.63 18.43
C ALA A 260 8.00 -34.81 18.11
N GLU A 261 9.14 -35.20 18.67
CA GLU A 261 10.45 -34.60 18.33
C GLU A 261 10.87 -34.95 16.90
N ALA A 262 10.63 -36.19 16.48
CA ALA A 262 10.93 -36.64 15.13
C ALA A 262 10.13 -35.86 14.07
N ILE A 263 8.81 -35.67 14.29
CA ILE A 263 7.96 -34.84 13.44
C ILE A 263 8.45 -33.38 13.40
N ALA A 264 8.83 -32.81 14.55
CA ALA A 264 9.34 -31.44 14.60
C ALA A 264 10.63 -31.27 13.78
N HIS A 265 11.55 -32.23 13.86
CA HIS A 265 12.77 -32.26 13.07
C HIS A 265 12.51 -32.45 11.57
N ALA A 266 11.59 -33.35 11.20
CA ALA A 266 11.18 -33.57 9.81
C ALA A 266 10.57 -32.31 9.18
N ASN A 267 9.68 -31.62 9.91
CA ASN A 267 9.09 -30.35 9.47
C ASN A 267 10.14 -29.24 9.28
N ARG A 268 11.15 -29.21 10.16
CA ARG A 268 12.26 -28.25 10.04
C ARG A 268 13.13 -28.55 8.82
N ALA A 269 13.43 -29.82 8.56
CA ALA A 269 14.12 -30.25 7.35
C ALA A 269 13.35 -29.83 6.08
N SER A 270 12.03 -30.07 6.04
CA SER A 270 11.15 -29.64 4.93
C SER A 270 11.15 -28.13 4.68
N THR A 271 11.25 -27.34 5.75
CA THR A 271 11.29 -25.86 5.66
C THR A 271 12.64 -25.38 5.13
N LEU A 272 13.74 -25.95 5.64
CA LEU A 272 15.10 -25.62 5.19
C LEU A 272 15.33 -26.02 3.73
N ALA A 273 14.80 -27.16 3.28
CA ALA A 273 14.85 -27.57 1.88
C ALA A 273 14.14 -26.56 0.96
N ALA A 274 12.98 -26.04 1.36
CA ALA A 274 12.26 -25.01 0.59
C ALA A 274 13.04 -23.67 0.52
N GLN A 275 13.71 -23.30 1.61
CA GLN A 275 14.59 -22.12 1.64
C GLN A 275 15.80 -22.31 0.72
N ALA A 276 16.47 -23.47 0.78
CA ALA A 276 17.58 -23.82 -0.09
C ALA A 276 17.16 -23.74 -1.57
N GLN A 277 15.97 -24.23 -1.92
CA GLN A 277 15.42 -24.12 -3.27
C GLN A 277 15.20 -22.67 -3.71
N THR A 278 14.69 -21.82 -2.83
CA THR A 278 14.46 -20.40 -3.14
C THR A 278 15.77 -19.67 -3.39
N LEU A 279 16.79 -19.93 -2.56
CA LEU A 279 18.15 -19.38 -2.72
C LEU A 279 18.80 -19.88 -4.02
N ALA A 280 18.74 -21.19 -4.27
CA ALA A 280 19.31 -21.79 -5.47
C ALA A 280 18.67 -21.22 -6.76
N ASN A 281 17.35 -21.00 -6.76
CA ASN A 281 16.66 -20.35 -7.89
C ASN A 281 17.12 -18.89 -8.07
N ALA A 282 17.28 -18.14 -6.98
CA ALA A 282 17.75 -16.77 -7.02
C ALA A 282 19.18 -16.67 -7.58
N ASP A 283 20.07 -17.59 -7.21
CA ASP A 283 21.45 -17.64 -7.69
C ASP A 283 21.53 -17.92 -9.21
N VAL A 284 20.71 -18.84 -9.69
CA VAL A 284 20.60 -19.16 -11.14
C VAL A 284 20.11 -17.94 -11.92
N LEU A 285 19.05 -17.27 -11.45
CA LEU A 285 18.51 -16.06 -12.09
C LEU A 285 19.50 -14.89 -12.07
N GLY A 286 20.20 -14.69 -10.96
CA GLY A 286 21.20 -13.63 -10.81
C GLY A 286 22.35 -13.76 -11.83
N ARG A 287 22.81 -14.99 -12.10
CA ARG A 287 23.84 -15.24 -13.11
C ARG A 287 23.38 -14.96 -14.54
N HIS A 288 22.13 -15.27 -14.88
CA HIS A 288 21.58 -14.94 -16.20
C HIS A 288 21.47 -13.42 -16.42
N GLY A 289 21.15 -12.65 -15.37
CA GLY A 289 21.13 -11.19 -15.41
C GLY A 289 22.51 -10.57 -15.63
N ALA A 290 23.56 -11.12 -14.99
CA ALA A 290 24.94 -10.64 -15.12
C ALA A 290 25.53 -10.89 -16.52
N ARG A 291 25.18 -12.01 -17.16
CA ARG A 291 25.67 -12.38 -18.50
C ARG A 291 25.04 -11.56 -19.63
N ARG A 292 23.88 -10.93 -19.40
CA ARG A 292 23.17 -10.09 -20.40
C ARG A 292 23.65 -8.63 -20.41
N ARG A 293 24.49 -8.23 -19.46
CA ARG A 293 25.06 -6.87 -19.32
C ARG A 293 26.54 -6.76 -19.72
N ARG A 294 27.15 -7.85 -20.19
CA ARG A 294 28.48 -7.87 -20.82
C ARG A 294 28.31 -8.19 -22.30
#